data_AF-A0A954WLG7-F1
#
_entry.id   AF-A0A954WLG7-F1
#
_cell.length_a   1.000
_cell.length_b   1.000
_cell.length_c   1.000
_cell.angle_alpha   90.00
_cell.angle_beta   90.00
_cell.angle_gamma   90.00
#
_symmetry.space_group_name_H-M   'P 1'
#
loop_
_entity.id
_entity.type
_entity.pdbx_description
1 polymer ?
#
loop_
_entity_poly.entity_id
_entity_poly.type
_entity_poly.pdbx_seq_one_letter_code
_entity_poly.pdbx_strand_id
1 'polypeptide(L)'
;MQVLQGIAASPGVAIGEALIVGNEDIRIPRHFVMRDTVEREVQRLHRAMNVVEDEMTRDRDAVTIKLGEQYGAIFAAHLQMLRDPKLRKELESLIRDRHYSAEYAVSSTLRR
;
A
#
# COMPACT_ATOMS: atom_id res chain seq x y z
N MET A 1 4.63 -37.14 13.58
CA MET A 1 4.12 -35.87 14.12
C MET A 1 5.29 -34.91 14.18
N GLN A 2 5.22 -33.75 13.53
CA GLN A 2 6.33 -32.80 13.48
C GLN A 2 6.13 -31.75 14.57
N VAL A 3 7.12 -31.60 15.46
CA VAL A 3 7.15 -30.53 16.45
C VAL A 3 7.99 -29.40 15.87
N LEU A 4 7.40 -28.20 15.77
CA LEU A 4 8.10 -27.00 15.32
C LEU A 4 8.59 -26.23 16.55
N GLN A 5 9.87 -25.85 16.56
CA GLN A 5 10.49 -25.11 17.65
C GLN A 5 10.99 -23.75 17.15
N GLY A 6 10.71 -22.69 17.89
CA GLY A 6 11.09 -21.31 17.56
C GLY A 6 11.39 -20.48 18.81
N ILE A 7 11.39 -19.15 18.67
CA ILE A 7 11.57 -18.21 19.78
C ILE A 7 10.22 -17.98 20.45
N ALA A 8 10.12 -18.24 21.76
CA ALA A 8 8.88 -18.06 22.51
C ALA A 8 8.60 -16.57 22.74
N ALA A 9 7.54 -16.04 22.12
CA ALA A 9 7.13 -14.63 22.27
C ALA A 9 6.22 -14.41 23.49
N SER A 10 5.41 -15.40 23.87
CA SER A 10 4.46 -15.33 24.99
C SER A 10 4.22 -16.74 25.57
N PRO A 11 4.07 -16.89 26.90
CA PRO A 11 3.72 -18.17 27.52
C PRO A 11 2.25 -18.54 27.29
N GLY A 12 1.96 -19.84 27.19
CA GLY A 12 0.58 -20.37 27.13
C GLY A 12 0.40 -21.56 26.19
N VAL A 13 -0.82 -22.11 26.14
CA VAL A 13 -1.24 -23.17 25.21
C VAL A 13 -2.52 -22.73 24.51
N ALA A 14 -2.55 -22.78 23.18
CA ALA A 14 -3.72 -22.49 22.36
C ALA A 14 -3.97 -23.65 21.38
N ILE A 15 -5.24 -23.96 21.13
CA ILE A 15 -5.67 -25.02 20.20
C ILE A 15 -6.75 -24.42 19.31
N GLY A 16 -6.57 -24.51 17.99
CA GLY A 16 -7.49 -23.97 17.00
C GLY A 16 -6.99 -24.19 15.58
N GLU A 17 -7.78 -23.73 14.61
CA GLU A 17 -7.38 -23.76 13.21
C GLU A 17 -6.31 -22.71 12.92
N ALA A 18 -5.34 -23.07 12.08
CA ALA A 18 -4.32 -22.14 11.62
C ALA A 18 -4.75 -21.49 10.31
N LEU A 19 -4.77 -20.16 10.28
CA LEU A 19 -4.88 -19.38 9.05
C LEU A 19 -3.49 -19.04 8.52
N ILE A 20 -3.14 -19.54 7.34
CA ILE A 20 -1.89 -19.20 6.67
C ILE A 20 -2.12 -17.91 5.88
N VAL A 21 -1.55 -16.81 6.35
CA VAL A 21 -1.48 -15.56 5.60
C VAL A 21 -0.20 -15.58 4.78
N GLY A 22 -0.33 -15.83 3.48
CA GLY A 22 0.81 -15.83 2.56
C GLY A 22 1.24 -14.41 2.18
N ASN A 23 2.52 -14.24 1.86
CA ASN A 23 3.00 -13.06 1.15
C ASN A 23 2.90 -13.35 -0.35
N GLU A 24 1.96 -12.73 -1.05
CA GLU A 24 1.97 -12.74 -2.51
C GLU A 24 2.92 -11.66 -3.01
N ASP A 25 4.02 -12.08 -3.63
CA ASP A 25 4.86 -11.18 -4.40
C ASP A 25 4.10 -10.73 -5.65
N ILE A 26 3.44 -9.59 -5.55
CA ILE A 26 2.78 -8.95 -6.71
C ILE A 26 3.87 -8.48 -7.67
N ARG A 27 4.09 -9.25 -8.74
CA ARG A 27 4.97 -8.87 -9.86
C ARG A 27 4.26 -7.85 -10.73
N ILE A 28 4.73 -6.61 -10.67
CA ILE A 28 4.21 -5.51 -11.51
C ILE A 28 5.09 -5.42 -12.77
N PRO A 29 4.61 -5.88 -13.94
CA PRO A 29 5.40 -5.83 -15.17
C PRO A 29 5.58 -4.37 -15.63
N ARG A 30 6.71 -4.12 -16.30
CA ARG A 30 6.91 -2.85 -17.01
C ARG A 30 6.01 -2.81 -18.24
N HIS A 31 4.87 -2.14 -18.12
CA HIS A 31 3.91 -1.99 -19.20
C HIS A 31 3.83 -0.54 -19.70
N PHE A 32 3.65 -0.38 -21.01
CA PHE A 32 3.47 0.90 -21.66
C PHE A 32 2.03 1.05 -22.16
N VAL A 33 1.47 2.24 -21.98
CA VAL A 33 0.10 2.56 -22.38
C VAL A 33 0.07 3.36 -23.68
N MET A 34 -1.01 3.22 -24.43
CA MET A 34 -1.23 3.98 -25.66
C MET A 34 -1.52 5.45 -25.35
N ARG A 35 -1.13 6.36 -26.25
CA ARG A 35 -1.23 7.82 -26.04
C ARG A 35 -2.64 8.30 -25.73
N ASP A 36 -3.63 7.71 -26.39
CA ASP A 36 -5.06 7.98 -26.19
C ASP A 36 -5.60 7.48 -24.84
N THR A 37 -4.88 6.57 -24.18
CA THR A 37 -5.26 6.01 -22.87
C THR A 37 -4.56 6.67 -21.68
N VAL A 38 -3.60 7.58 -21.91
CA VAL A 38 -2.80 8.23 -20.86
C VAL A 38 -3.66 8.92 -19.80
N GLU A 39 -4.63 9.75 -20.21
CA GLU A 39 -5.49 10.45 -19.23
C GLU A 39 -6.40 9.48 -18.46
N ARG A 40 -6.78 8.35 -19.08
CA ARG A 40 -7.53 7.29 -18.40
C ARG A 40 -6.69 6.62 -17.30
N GLU A 41 -5.40 6.42 -17.54
CA GLU A 41 -4.46 5.91 -16.53
C GLU A 41 -4.27 6.89 -15.37
N VAL A 42 -4.12 8.18 -15.67
CA VAL A 42 -4.03 9.21 -14.63
C VAL A 42 -5.29 9.25 -13.76
N GLN A 43 -6.48 9.15 -14.37
CA GLN A 43 -7.73 9.04 -13.62
C GLN A 43 -7.82 7.73 -12.82
N ARG A 44 -7.27 6.61 -13.31
CA ARG A 44 -7.19 5.37 -12.53
C ARG A 44 -6.30 5.57 -11.30
N LEU A 45 -5.15 6.21 -11.47
CA LEU A 45 -4.24 6.54 -10.36
C LEU A 45 -4.95 7.41 -9.31
N HIS A 46 -5.58 8.51 -9.69
CA HIS A 46 -6.24 9.40 -8.73
C HIS A 46 -7.36 8.71 -7.96
N ARG A 47 -8.17 7.89 -8.64
CA ARG A 47 -9.21 7.11 -7.98
C ARG A 47 -8.62 6.14 -6.96
N ALA A 48 -7.54 5.44 -7.31
CA ALA A 48 -6.86 4.53 -6.40
C ALA A 48 -6.28 5.28 -5.18
N MET A 49 -5.64 6.44 -5.39
CA MET A 49 -5.11 7.26 -4.30
C MET A 49 -6.20 7.72 -3.34
N ASN A 50 -7.35 8.17 -3.86
CA ASN A 50 -8.48 8.58 -3.01
C ASN A 50 -9.05 7.40 -2.20
N VAL A 51 -9.17 6.22 -2.82
CA VAL A 51 -9.65 5.01 -2.11
C VAL A 51 -8.70 4.65 -0.96
N VAL A 52 -7.39 4.65 -1.22
CA VAL A 52 -6.37 4.35 -0.19
C VAL A 52 -6.35 5.42 0.89
N GLU A 53 -6.56 6.69 0.56
CA GLU A 53 -6.63 7.78 1.54
C GLU A 53 -7.81 7.60 2.50
N ASP A 54 -8.98 7.22 1.99
CA ASP A 54 -10.16 6.94 2.79
C ASP A 54 -9.96 5.72 3.69
N GLU A 55 -9.42 4.62 3.15
CA GLU A 55 -9.12 3.40 3.90
C GLU A 55 -8.12 3.68 5.03
N MET A 56 -7.01 4.34 4.71
CA MET A 56 -5.97 4.64 5.68
C MET A 56 -6.42 5.63 6.77
N THR A 57 -7.35 6.54 6.43
CA THR A 57 -7.98 7.42 7.43
C THR A 57 -8.84 6.61 8.40
N ARG A 58 -9.63 5.64 7.92
CA ARG A 58 -10.42 4.75 8.78
C ARG A 58 -9.54 3.89 9.67
N ASP A 59 -8.46 3.35 9.12
CA ASP A 59 -7.50 2.54 9.89
C ASP A 59 -6.79 3.35 10.97
N ARG A 60 -6.37 4.58 10.65
CA ARG A 60 -5.84 5.53 11.63
C ARG A 60 -6.79 5.71 12.80
N ASP A 61 -8.07 5.98 12.52
CA ASP A 61 -9.07 6.25 13.55
C ASP A 61 -9.35 5.01 14.41
N ALA A 62 -9.48 3.84 13.76
CA ALA A 62 -9.68 2.57 14.45
C ALA A 62 -8.49 2.21 15.36
N VAL A 63 -7.26 2.41 14.89
CA VAL A 63 -6.03 2.18 15.67
C VAL A 63 -5.91 3.18 16.81
N THR A 64 -6.22 4.45 16.57
CA THR A 64 -6.19 5.50 17.60
C THR A 64 -7.15 5.16 18.74
N ILE A 65 -8.37 4.72 18.42
CA ILE A 65 -9.37 4.33 19.42
C ILE A 65 -8.94 3.07 20.20
N LYS A 66 -8.39 2.07 19.51
CA LYS A 66 -8.08 0.76 20.13
C LYS A 66 -6.75 0.73 20.89
N LEU A 67 -5.73 1.42 20.38
CA LEU A 67 -4.34 1.31 20.84
C LEU A 67 -3.77 2.63 21.37
N GLY A 68 -4.43 3.76 21.06
CA GLY A 68 -4.03 5.10 21.52
C GLY A 68 -3.37 5.97 20.44
N GLU A 69 -3.26 7.26 20.74
CA GLU A 69 -2.80 8.29 19.79
C GLU A 69 -1.40 8.02 19.21
N GLN A 70 -0.48 7.48 20.02
CA GLN A 70 0.88 7.18 19.56
C GLN A 70 0.92 6.22 18.37
N TYR A 71 0.02 5.24 18.32
CA TYR A 71 -0.06 4.30 17.21
C TYR A 71 -0.83 4.90 16.03
N GLY A 72 -1.85 5.71 16.31
CA GLY A 72 -2.55 6.49 15.29
C GLY A 72 -1.62 7.46 14.53
N ALA A 73 -0.66 8.06 15.24
CA ALA A 73 0.32 8.97 14.66
C ALA A 73 1.18 8.32 13.56
N ILE A 74 1.42 7.01 13.65
CA ILE A 74 2.13 6.25 12.61
C ILE A 74 1.33 6.32 11.31
N PHE A 75 0.04 6.00 11.33
CA PHE A 75 -0.83 6.10 10.14
C PHE A 75 -0.98 7.53 9.64
N ALA A 76 -1.02 8.52 10.55
CA ALA A 76 -1.05 9.92 10.17
C ALA A 76 0.19 10.33 9.35
N ALA A 77 1.38 9.85 9.71
CA ALA A 77 2.59 10.08 8.93
C ALA A 77 2.51 9.45 7.53
N HIS A 78 1.98 8.23 7.42
CA HIS A 78 1.79 7.59 6.11
C HIS A 78 0.77 8.33 5.23
N LEU A 79 -0.32 8.83 5.81
CA LEU A 79 -1.28 9.69 5.11
C LEU A 79 -0.63 10.98 4.59
N GLN A 80 0.29 11.57 5.36
CA GLN A 80 1.05 12.73 4.90
C GLN A 80 1.93 12.40 3.70
N MET A 81 2.58 11.23 3.69
CA MET A 81 3.36 10.76 2.54
C MET A 81 2.48 10.53 1.30
N LEU A 82 1.30 9.90 1.48
CA LEU A 82 0.35 9.67 0.40
C LEU A 82 -0.15 10.98 -0.22
N ARG A 83 -0.40 12.00 0.62
CA ARG A 83 -0.88 13.33 0.23
C ARG A 83 0.21 14.25 -0.30
N ASP A 84 1.48 13.83 -0.33
CA ASP A 84 2.56 14.68 -0.82
C ASP A 84 2.32 15.02 -2.31
N PRO A 85 2.13 16.31 -2.65
CA PRO A 85 1.93 16.72 -4.03
C PRO A 85 3.13 16.38 -4.94
N LYS A 86 4.34 16.24 -4.39
CA LYS A 86 5.52 15.81 -5.14
C LYS A 86 5.38 14.37 -5.60
N LEU A 87 4.94 13.46 -4.72
CA LEU A 87 4.68 12.07 -5.07
C LEU A 87 3.66 11.99 -6.20
N ARG A 88 2.52 12.69 -6.05
CA ARG A 88 1.46 12.71 -7.07
C ARG A 88 1.98 13.22 -8.42
N LYS A 89 2.72 14.33 -8.42
CA LYS A 89 3.29 14.92 -9.64
C LYS A 89 4.29 13.98 -10.31
N GLU A 90 5.12 13.30 -9.53
CA GLU A 90 6.10 12.34 -10.06
C GLU A 90 5.42 11.15 -10.74
N LEU A 91 4.41 10.57 -10.09
CA LEU A 91 3.63 9.46 -10.65
C LEU A 91 2.91 9.88 -11.94
N GLU A 92 2.30 11.06 -11.96
CA GLU A 92 1.66 11.62 -13.16
C GLU A 92 2.65 11.83 -14.31
N SER A 93 3.87 12.32 -14.03
CA SER A 93 4.92 12.49 -15.04
C SER A 93 5.37 11.14 -15.62
N LEU A 94 5.50 10.10 -14.80
CA LEU A 94 5.81 8.77 -15.31
C LEU A 94 4.72 8.22 -16.24
N ILE A 95 3.45 8.49 -15.95
CA ILE A 95 2.35 8.08 -16.83
C ILE A 95 2.33 8.93 -18.11
N ARG A 96 2.40 10.26 -18.01
CA ARG A 96 2.27 11.16 -19.17
C ARG A 96 3.50 11.19 -20.07
N ASP A 97 4.69 11.27 -19.49
CA ASP A 97 5.93 11.49 -20.25
C ASP A 97 6.56 10.16 -20.66
N ARG A 98 6.53 9.15 -19.78
CA ARG A 98 7.11 7.83 -20.03
C ARG A 98 6.10 6.79 -20.51
N HIS A 99 4.81 7.14 -20.56
CA HIS A 99 3.73 6.25 -21.00
C HIS A 99 3.68 4.96 -20.17
N TYR A 100 4.03 4.99 -18.89
CA TYR A 100 3.92 3.83 -18.03
C TYR A 100 2.47 3.60 -17.57
N SER A 101 2.09 2.35 -17.36
CA SER A 101 0.87 2.00 -16.61
C SER A 101 0.93 2.54 -15.18
N ALA A 102 -0.22 2.88 -14.59
CA ALA A 102 -0.30 3.42 -13.24
C ALA A 102 0.40 2.55 -12.17
N GLU A 103 0.23 1.23 -12.23
CA GLU A 103 0.81 0.28 -11.27
C GLU A 103 2.33 0.29 -11.35
N TYR A 104 2.88 0.30 -12.58
CA TYR A 104 4.32 0.35 -12.79
C TYR A 104 4.92 1.69 -12.38
N ALA A 105 4.23 2.81 -12.64
CA ALA A 105 4.65 4.12 -12.16
C ALA A 105 4.80 4.12 -10.62
N VAL A 106 3.77 3.67 -9.90
CA VAL A 106 3.78 3.52 -8.43
C VAL A 106 4.91 2.62 -7.97
N SER A 107 5.03 1.42 -8.55
CA SER A 107 6.07 0.46 -8.19
C SER A 107 7.47 1.02 -8.41
N SER A 108 7.70 1.75 -9.51
CA SER A 108 9.02 2.29 -9.86
C SER A 108 9.42 3.49 -9.00
N THR A 109 8.46 4.24 -8.48
CA THR A 109 8.72 5.36 -7.56
C THR A 109 8.95 4.89 -6.13
N LEU A 110 8.16 3.92 -5.65
CA LEU A 110 8.22 3.48 -4.25
C LEU A 110 9.29 2.41 -3.96
N ARG A 111 9.73 1.65 -4.97
CA ARG A 111 10.78 0.61 -4.82
C ARG A 111 12.18 1.09 -5.23
N ARG A 112 12.44 2.40 -5.14
CA ARG A 112 13.77 2.94 -5.40
C ARG A 112 14.78 2.48 -4.36
#